data_AF-A0A939JN16-F1
#
_entry.id   AF-A0A939JN16-F1
#
_cell.length_a   1.000
_cell.length_b   1.000
_cell.length_c   1.000
_cell.angle_alpha   90.00
_cell.angle_beta   90.00
_cell.angle_gamma   90.00
#
_symmetry.space_group_name_H-M   'P 1'
#
loop_
_entity.id
_entity.type
_entity.pdbx_description
1 polymer ?
#
loop_
_entity_poly.entity_id
_entity_poly.type
_entity_poly.pdbx_seq_one_letter_code
_entity_poly.pdbx_strand_id
1 'polypeptide(L)' 'LQESELQPKITVGEALELYSAFYPNPADWRSQAERLGLHTKLTTRFGQLSGGQKQRLSIALALVGNPRVVVLDELT' A
#
# COMPACT_ATOMS: atom_id res chain seq x y z
N LEU A 1 -6.09 16.92 -11.52
CA LEU A 1 -6.13 15.53 -11.04
C LEU A 1 -5.10 15.45 -9.93
N GLN A 2 -5.55 15.64 -8.69
CA GLN A 2 -4.65 15.72 -7.54
C GLN A 2 -4.35 14.28 -7.14
N GLU A 3 -3.26 13.70 -7.63
CA GLU A 3 -2.75 12.45 -7.09
C GLU A 3 -2.46 12.68 -5.61
N SER A 4 -3.23 12.03 -4.74
CA SER A 4 -2.92 12.01 -3.31
C SER A 4 -1.74 11.06 -3.13
N GLU A 5 -0.53 11.54 -3.42
CA GLU A 5 0.69 10.81 -3.10
C GLU A 5 0.84 10.72 -1.58
N LEU A 6 1.25 9.55 -1.09
CA LEU A 6 1.64 9.37 0.30
C LEU A 6 2.76 10.36 0.68
N GLN A 7 2.78 10.78 1.95
CA GLN A 7 3.85 11.65 2.43
C GLN A 7 5.22 10.98 2.21
N PRO A 8 6.22 11.66 1.61
CA PRO A 8 7.48 11.01 1.23
C PRO A 8 8.25 10.36 2.37
N LYS A 9 7.99 10.77 3.61
CA LYS A 9 8.66 10.29 4.82
C LYS A 9 7.99 9.09 5.48
N ILE A 10 6.73 8.78 5.13
CA ILE A 10 6.04 7.61 5.68
C ILE A 10 6.72 6.35 5.15
N THR A 11 6.89 5.35 6.01
CA THR A 11 7.37 4.03 5.58
C THR A 11 6.22 3.20 5.01
N VAL A 12 6.56 2.18 4.23
CA VAL A 12 5.57 1.21 3.69
C VAL A 12 4.73 0.60 4.81
N GLY A 13 5.37 0.18 5.90
CA GLY A 13 4.71 -0.43 7.06
C GLY A 13 3.77 0.55 7.75
N GLU A 14 4.23 1.77 8.01
CA GLU A 14 3.38 2.82 8.61
C GLU A 14 2.18 3.17 7.73
N ALA A 15 2.35 3.21 6.40
CA ALA A 15 1.24 3.46 5.48
C ALA A 15 0.19 2.34 5.54
N LEU A 16 0.62 1.08 5.50
CA LEU A 16 -0.29 -0.07 5.56
C LEU A 16 -0.99 -0.16 6.93
N GLU A 17 -0.26 0.11 8.01
CA GLU A 17 -0.83 0.14 9.36
C GLU A 17 -1.83 1.29 9.52
N LEU A 18 -1.47 2.51 9.11
CA LEU A 18 -2.35 3.68 9.15
C LEU A 18 -3.64 3.44 8.36
N TYR A 19 -3.54 2.95 7.12
CA TYR A 19 -4.73 2.71 6.31
C TYR A 19 -5.57 1.55 6.83
N SER A 20 -4.96 0.52 7.42
CA SER A 20 -5.71 -0.58 8.06
C SER A 20 -6.57 -0.07 9.21
N ALA A 21 -6.13 0.94 9.95
CA ALA A 21 -6.86 1.52 11.07
C ALA A 21 -8.13 2.28 10.65
N PHE A 22 -8.30 2.60 9.36
CA PHE A 22 -9.53 3.22 8.84
C PHE A 22 -10.66 2.23 8.58
N TYR A 23 -10.40 0.92 8.66
CA TYR A 23 -11.40 -0.11 8.37
C TYR A 23 -11.72 -0.93 9.63
N PRO A 24 -12.99 -1.28 9.88
CA PRO A 24 -13.38 -2.08 11.03
C PRO A 24 -12.95 -3.55 10.93
N ASN A 25 -12.72 -4.05 9.71
CA ASN A 25 -12.26 -5.41 9.43
C ASN A 25 -11.24 -5.40 8.28
N PRO A 26 -10.01 -4.89 8.52
CA PRO A 26 -8.99 -4.80 7.50
C PRO A 26 -8.47 -6.20 7.14
N ALA A 27 -7.95 -6.34 5.92
CA ALA A 27 -7.21 -7.53 5.53
C ALA A 27 -5.89 -7.61 6.32
N ASP A 28 -5.32 -8.81 6.43
CA ASP A 28 -3.96 -8.97 6.97
C ASP A 28 -2.93 -8.37 5.99
N TRP A 29 -2.58 -7.11 6.24
CA TRP A 29 -1.67 -6.38 5.38
C TRP A 29 -0.25 -6.95 5.40
N ARG A 30 0.16 -7.69 6.45
CA ARG A 30 1.50 -8.29 6.53
C ARG A 30 1.65 -9.41 5.51
N SER A 31 0.69 -10.33 5.43
CA SER A 31 0.71 -11.36 4.39
C SER A 31 0.49 -10.79 2.99
N GLN A 32 -0.31 -9.73 2.83
CA GLN A 32 -0.43 -9.03 1.54
C GLN A 32 0.89 -8.38 1.11
N ALA A 33 1.62 -7.75 2.03
CA ALA A 33 2.92 -7.15 1.74
C ALA A 33 3.94 -8.21 1.29
N GLU A 34 3.89 -9.42 1.85
CA GLU A 34 4.71 -10.54 1.37
C GLU A 34 4.35 -10.93 -0.06
N ARG A 35 3.06 -11.16 -0.34
CA ARG A 35 2.57 -11.54 -1.69
C ARG A 35 2.88 -10.50 -2.76
N LEU A 36 2.92 -9.22 -2.40
CA LEU A 36 3.24 -8.11 -3.29
C LEU A 36 4.75 -7.76 -3.31
N GLY A 37 5.60 -8.56 -2.67
CA GLY A 37 7.05 -8.35 -2.67
C GLY A 37 7.48 -7.05 -1.98
N LEU A 38 6.70 -6.59 -0.99
CA LEU A 38 6.95 -5.41 -0.17
C LEU A 38 7.54 -5.74 1.21
N HIS A 39 7.62 -7.01 1.61
CA HIS A 39 8.08 -7.41 2.95
C HIS A 39 9.48 -6.88 3.30
N THR A 40 10.42 -6.84 2.34
CA THR A 40 11.77 -6.28 2.56
C THR A 40 11.79 -4.74 2.58
N LYS A 41 10.66 -4.10 2.31
CA LYS A 41 10.51 -2.65 2.17
C LYS A 41 9.65 -2.02 3.24
N LEU A 42 9.19 -2.78 4.25
CA LEU A 42 8.32 -2.27 5.31
C LEU A 42 8.89 -1.03 6.03
N THR A 43 10.20 -0.93 6.20
CA THR A 43 10.87 0.23 6.82
C THR A 43 11.37 1.27 5.80
N THR A 44 11.19 1.02 4.51
CA THR A 44 11.60 1.95 3.44
C THR A 44 10.59 3.08 3.32
N ARG A 45 11.09 4.32 3.23
CA ARG A 45 10.25 5.51 3.05
C ARG A 45 9.65 5.55 1.65
N PHE A 46 8.40 6.02 1.53
CA PHE A 46 7.67 6.12 0.27
C PHE A 46 8.46 6.84 -0.82
N GLY A 47 9.14 7.94 -0.48
CA GLY A 47 9.97 8.71 -1.42
C GLY A 47 11.20 7.95 -1.97
N GLN A 48 11.55 6.81 -1.38
CA GLN A 48 12.69 5.97 -1.81
C GLN A 48 12.23 4.76 -2.63
N LEU A 49 10.93 4.57 -2.83
CA LEU A 49 10.41 3.47 -3.62
C LEU A 49 10.56 3.76 -5.12
N SER A 50 10.90 2.73 -5.89
CA SER A 50 10.81 2.78 -7.35
C SER A 50 9.36 2.91 -7.80
N GLY A 51 9.12 3.33 -9.06
CA GLY A 51 7.76 3.43 -9.61
C GLY A 51 6.94 2.15 -9.44
N GLY A 52 7.50 1.00 -9.82
CA GLY A 52 6.82 -0.29 -9.63
C GLY A 52 6.62 -0.69 -8.16
N GLN A 53 7.48 -0.23 -7.24
CA GLN A 53 7.25 -0.42 -5.80
C GLN A 53 6.13 0.47 -5.27
N LYS A 54 6.05 1.73 -5.73
CA LYS A 54 4.93 2.63 -5.42
C LYS A 54 3.61 2.04 -5.92
N GLN A 55 3.57 1.52 -7.15
CA GLN A 55 2.40 0.86 -7.72
C GLN A 55 1.95 -0.36 -6.89
N ARG A 56 2.89 -1.23 -6.49
CA ARG A 56 2.57 -2.37 -5.62
C ARG A 56 2.08 -1.94 -4.24
N LEU A 57 2.61 -0.85 -3.70
CA LEU A 57 2.08 -0.26 -2.47
C LEU A 57 0.65 0.28 -2.66
N SER A 58 0.37 0.97 -3.77
CA SER A 58 -0.99 1.42 -4.10
C SER A 58 -1.98 0.26 -4.18
N ILE A 59 -1.57 -0.87 -4.78
CA ILE A 59 -2.38 -2.10 -4.80
C ILE A 59 -2.60 -2.63 -3.38
N ALA A 60 -1.55 -2.69 -2.55
CA ALA A 60 -1.66 -3.14 -1.17
C ALA A 60 -2.65 -2.26 -0.36
N LEU A 61 -2.57 -0.94 -0.52
CA LEU A 61 -3.49 0.01 0.13
C LEU A 61 -4.93 -0.13 -0.39
N ALA A 62 -5.13 -0.40 -1.68
CA ALA A 62 -6.46 -0.66 -2.23
C ALA A 62 -7.08 -1.95 -1.66
N LEU A 63 -6.26 -2.95 -1.31
CA LEU A 63 -6.69 -4.23 -0.77
C LEU A 63 -6.81 -4.26 0.76
N VAL A 64 -6.26 -3.27 1.46
CA VAL A 64 -6.18 -3.26 2.94
C VAL A 64 -7.55 -3.23 3.61
N GLY A 65 -8.55 -2.64 2.96
CA GLY A 65 -9.92 -2.56 3.47
C GLY A 65 -10.73 -3.85 3.35
N ASN A 66 -10.10 -4.97 2.98
CA ASN A 66 -10.75 -6.24 2.67
C ASN A 66 -11.95 -6.09 1.70
N PRO A 67 -11.79 -5.37 0.57
CA PRO A 67 -12.88 -5.09 -0.35
C PRO A 67 -13.34 -6.35 -1.09
N ARG A 68 -14.63 -6.40 -1.42
CA ARG A 68 -15.17 -7.47 -2.29
C ARG A 68 -14.72 -7.33 -3.75
N VAL A 69 -14.49 -6.09 -4.20
CA VAL A 69 -14.06 -5.74 -5.55
C VAL A 69 -13.14 -4.53 -5.47
N VAL A 70 -12.04 -4.55 -6.22
CA VAL A 70 -11.15 -3.40 -6.44
C VAL A 70 -11.11 -3.14 -7.94
N VAL A 71 -11.22 -1.86 -8.32
CA VAL A 71 -10.97 -1.41 -9.69
C VAL A 71 -9.62 -0.71 -9.69
N LEU A 72 -8.72 -1.18 -10.55
CA LEU A 72 -7.39 -0.61 -10.75
C LEU A 72 -7.38 -0.08 -12.18
N ASP A 73 -7.16 1.22 -12.33
CA ASP A 73 -6.94 1.84 -13.63
C ASP A 73 -5.42 2.04 -13.83
N GLU A 74 -4.96 1.96 -15.08
CA GLU A 74 -3.55 2.15 -15.46
C GLU A 74 -2.53 1.20 -14.82
N LEU A 75 -2.80 -0.12 -14.86
CA LEU A 75 -1.78 -1.12 -14.53
C LEU A 75 -0.87 -1.37 -15.74
N THR A 76 0.35 -0.82 -15.71
CA THR A 76 1.44 -1.19 -16.65
C THR A 76 2.51 -1.99 -15.93
#